data_AF-A0A478FRF4-F1
#
_entry.id   AF-A0A478FRF4-F1
#
_cell.length_a   1.000
_cell.length_b   1.000
_cell.length_c   1.000
_cell.angle_alpha   90.00
_cell.angle_beta   90.00
_cell.angle_gamma   90.00
#
_symmetry.space_group_name_H-M   'P 1'
#
loop_
_entity.id
_entity.type
_entity.pdbx_description
1 polymer ?
#
loop_
_entity_poly.entity_id
_entity_poly.type
_entity_poly.pdbx_seq_one_letter_code
_entity_poly.pdbx_strand_id
1 'polypeptide(L)'
;MTLSVAAIGGNSAIGIYFNEFLRLYLFMTGDSDELSTLDSSSFNVTPIRKKTETVAYKGNSTNVDPRKSTTATTQTMSPYSAFMMGEPKRYSNKLAYAQDEQAWWDSIYEIRIYIMKNQDIAAKKVRFKKGFSKEPIRSLSKAIHINQFCKYVSSNASKYREYKDLFWLMCSIDGKDPNEKGSNGKISKMEKATFPTENEQTQSITYMTLEQAKKKQADKSKFKNIQTNKYVVYDYSEEWWKWSYKYRFQKDQADESSAYPLSEQFKKVQEGWDDKLQNQSLNRACKDFYEKDNKDQNEKEDAARYCSADGK
;
A
#
# COMPACT_ATOMS: atom_id res chain seq x y z
N MET A 1 -23.97 -38.51 -38.73
CA MET A 1 -23.31 -39.27 -37.65
C MET A 1 -22.91 -38.25 -36.59
N THR A 2 -23.54 -38.28 -35.41
CA THR A 2 -23.34 -37.27 -34.35
C THR A 2 -22.42 -37.88 -33.29
N LEU A 3 -21.23 -37.31 -33.10
CA LEU A 3 -20.26 -37.76 -32.11
C LEU A 3 -20.30 -36.84 -30.89
N SER A 4 -20.95 -37.30 -29.82
CA SER A 4 -20.88 -36.70 -28.50
C SER A 4 -19.69 -37.30 -27.76
N VAL A 5 -18.66 -36.50 -27.44
CA VAL A 5 -17.53 -36.96 -26.62
C VAL A 5 -17.58 -36.21 -25.29
N ALA A 6 -17.91 -36.95 -24.23
CA ALA A 6 -17.77 -36.51 -22.86
C ALA A 6 -16.28 -36.54 -22.48
N ALA A 7 -15.69 -35.39 -22.18
CA ALA A 7 -14.32 -35.31 -21.67
C ALA A 7 -14.35 -35.03 -20.15
N ILE A 8 -14.34 -36.10 -19.35
CA ILE A 8 -13.94 -36.06 -17.94
C ILE A 8 -12.48 -36.51 -17.85
N GLY A 9 -11.63 -35.62 -17.35
CA GLY A 9 -10.42 -35.87 -16.57
C GLY A 9 -9.32 -36.78 -17.14
N GLY A 10 -8.18 -36.18 -17.52
CA GLY A 10 -6.89 -36.89 -17.57
C GLY A 10 -5.88 -36.33 -18.58
N ASN A 11 -4.86 -35.63 -18.06
CA ASN A 11 -3.50 -35.40 -18.59
C ASN A 11 -3.29 -35.28 -20.11
N SER A 12 -2.91 -34.08 -20.57
CA SER A 12 -1.80 -33.69 -21.48
C SER A 12 -1.25 -34.62 -22.58
N ALA A 13 -1.88 -35.74 -22.90
CA ALA A 13 -1.55 -36.62 -24.01
C ALA A 13 -2.57 -36.47 -25.16
N ILE A 14 -3.84 -36.21 -24.86
CA ILE A 14 -4.91 -36.21 -25.88
C ILE A 14 -4.75 -35.08 -26.91
N GLY A 15 -4.12 -33.95 -26.55
CA GLY A 15 -3.94 -32.81 -27.47
C GLY A 15 -2.99 -33.07 -28.66
N ILE A 16 -2.00 -33.93 -28.49
CA ILE A 16 -1.08 -34.32 -29.58
C ILE A 16 -1.73 -35.40 -30.45
N TYR A 17 -2.40 -36.38 -29.83
CA TYR A 17 -3.12 -37.42 -30.56
C TYR A 17 -4.31 -36.87 -31.38
N PHE A 18 -4.99 -35.83 -30.92
CA PHE A 18 -6.10 -35.24 -31.68
C PHE A 18 -5.63 -34.55 -32.97
N ASN A 19 -4.47 -33.89 -32.95
CA ASN A 19 -3.90 -33.22 -34.12
C ASN A 19 -3.40 -34.24 -35.16
N GLU A 20 -2.75 -35.30 -34.71
CA GLU A 20 -2.32 -36.43 -35.56
C GLU A 20 -3.53 -37.18 -36.15
N PHE A 21 -4.57 -37.43 -35.35
CA PHE A 21 -5.78 -38.12 -35.79
C PHE A 21 -6.60 -37.30 -36.80
N LEU A 22 -6.69 -35.97 -36.60
CA LEU A 22 -7.31 -35.04 -37.57
C LEU A 22 -6.52 -34.98 -38.88
N ARG A 23 -5.18 -34.96 -38.82
CA ARG A 23 -4.33 -35.02 -40.01
C ARG A 23 -4.53 -36.32 -40.78
N LEU A 24 -4.57 -37.46 -40.09
CA LEU A 24 -4.77 -38.76 -40.72
C LEU A 24 -6.17 -38.91 -41.33
N TYR A 25 -7.20 -38.35 -40.68
CA TYR A 25 -8.57 -38.29 -41.18
C TYR A 25 -8.70 -37.42 -42.45
N LEU A 26 -8.06 -36.24 -42.47
CA LEU A 26 -8.01 -35.36 -43.65
C LEU A 26 -7.18 -35.97 -44.80
N PHE A 27 -6.15 -36.75 -44.49
CA PHE A 27 -5.34 -37.43 -45.52
C PHE A 27 -6.05 -38.66 -46.12
N MET A 28 -6.93 -39.32 -45.36
CA MET A 28 -7.71 -40.48 -45.82
C MET A 28 -8.99 -40.11 -46.57
N THR A 29 -9.49 -38.87 -46.44
CA THR A 29 -10.68 -38.38 -47.15
C THR A 29 -10.30 -37.74 -48.48
N GLY A 30 -9.41 -38.40 -49.23
CA GLY A 30 -8.90 -37.97 -50.52
C GLY A 30 -10.02 -37.72 -51.52
N ASP A 31 -10.49 -36.48 -51.55
CA ASP A 31 -11.12 -35.84 -52.69
C ASP A 31 -10.65 -34.39 -52.69
N SER A 32 -10.05 -34.02 -53.83
CA SER A 32 -9.56 -32.69 -54.14
C SER A 32 -10.74 -31.77 -54.41
N ASP A 33 -11.32 -31.22 -53.36
CA ASP A 33 -12.03 -29.95 -53.44
C ASP A 33 -11.17 -28.88 -52.80
N GLU A 34 -10.96 -27.78 -53.53
CA GLU A 34 -10.15 -26.64 -53.16
C GLU A 34 -10.36 -26.29 -51.68
N LEU A 35 -9.37 -26.63 -50.85
CA LEU A 35 -9.22 -26.02 -49.55
C LEU A 35 -8.94 -24.54 -49.81
N SER A 36 -10.00 -23.74 -49.83
CA SER A 36 -9.91 -22.33 -49.51
C SER A 36 -9.05 -22.25 -48.25
N THR A 37 -7.83 -21.75 -48.40
CA THR A 37 -6.93 -21.47 -47.29
C THR A 37 -7.69 -20.53 -46.36
N LEU A 38 -8.33 -21.10 -45.35
CA LEU A 38 -8.88 -20.36 -44.23
C LEU A 38 -7.70 -19.63 -43.64
N ASP A 39 -7.67 -18.34 -43.95
CA ASP A 39 -6.69 -17.37 -43.49
C ASP A 39 -6.60 -17.51 -41.97
N SER A 40 -5.48 -18.09 -41.51
CA SER A 40 -5.26 -18.38 -40.09
C SER A 40 -5.17 -17.10 -39.24
N SER A 41 -5.18 -15.93 -39.89
CA SER A 41 -5.29 -14.63 -39.23
C SER A 41 -6.62 -14.42 -38.48
N SER A 42 -7.66 -15.23 -38.74
CA SER A 42 -8.95 -15.09 -38.05
C SER A 42 -9.07 -15.88 -36.74
N PHE A 43 -8.15 -16.80 -36.45
CA PHE A 43 -8.12 -17.54 -35.18
C PHE A 43 -7.14 -16.87 -34.22
N ASN A 44 -7.58 -15.76 -33.63
CA ASN A 44 -6.90 -15.18 -32.48
C ASN A 44 -7.21 -16.06 -31.25
N VAL A 45 -6.52 -17.20 -31.15
CA VAL A 45 -6.54 -18.03 -29.94
C VAL A 45 -5.67 -17.29 -28.92
N THR A 46 -6.25 -16.32 -28.24
CA THR A 46 -5.62 -15.72 -27.06
C THR A 46 -5.47 -16.85 -26.05
N PRO A 47 -4.24 -17.27 -25.68
CA PRO A 47 -4.05 -18.35 -24.74
C PRO A 47 -4.78 -18.01 -23.44
N ILE A 48 -5.68 -18.90 -23.00
CA ILE A 48 -6.40 -18.73 -21.74
C ILE A 48 -5.36 -18.75 -20.63
N ARG A 49 -5.29 -17.64 -19.89
CA ARG A 49 -4.31 -17.41 -18.84
C ARG A 49 -4.35 -18.54 -17.80
N LYS A 50 -3.27 -19.32 -17.66
CA LYS A 50 -3.20 -20.41 -16.67
C LYS A 50 -2.87 -19.81 -15.31
N LYS A 51 -3.82 -19.88 -14.38
CA LYS A 51 -3.73 -19.28 -13.04
C LYS A 51 -2.82 -20.12 -12.15
N THR A 52 -1.60 -19.67 -11.88
CA THR A 52 -0.80 -20.13 -10.74
C THR A 52 -1.44 -19.65 -9.44
N GLU A 53 -1.36 -20.42 -8.37
CA GLU A 53 -1.88 -19.97 -7.08
C GLU A 53 -0.94 -18.88 -6.52
N THR A 54 -1.42 -17.64 -6.48
CA THR A 54 -0.64 -16.52 -5.92
C THR A 54 -0.42 -16.75 -4.42
N VAL A 55 0.77 -16.37 -3.94
CA VAL A 55 1.09 -16.39 -2.52
C VAL A 55 0.14 -15.44 -1.77
N ALA A 56 -0.92 -16.04 -1.23
CA ALA A 56 -1.94 -15.35 -0.47
C ALA A 56 -1.53 -15.23 0.98
N TYR A 57 -2.06 -14.19 1.61
CA TYR A 57 -2.04 -14.06 3.05
C TYR A 57 -2.68 -15.29 3.73
N LYS A 58 -1.98 -15.88 4.71
CA LYS A 58 -2.49 -16.97 5.56
C LYS A 58 -2.26 -16.59 7.02
N GLY A 59 -3.25 -16.00 7.70
CA GLY A 59 -3.12 -15.70 9.12
C GLY A 59 -4.25 -14.84 9.71
N ASN A 60 -4.07 -14.46 10.98
CA ASN A 60 -4.84 -13.43 11.67
C ASN A 60 -4.11 -12.09 11.58
N SER A 61 -4.84 -11.01 11.28
CA SER A 61 -4.27 -9.67 11.23
C SER A 61 -4.69 -8.88 12.47
N THR A 62 -3.84 -7.95 12.86
CA THR A 62 -4.12 -7.10 14.02
C THR A 62 -4.15 -5.65 13.61
N ASN A 63 -5.18 -4.94 14.09
CA ASN A 63 -5.28 -3.50 13.90
C ASN A 63 -4.27 -2.79 14.81
N VAL A 64 -3.42 -1.98 14.20
CA VAL A 64 -2.42 -1.16 14.88
C VAL A 64 -2.80 0.32 14.71
N ASP A 65 -2.71 1.08 15.80
CA ASP A 65 -2.85 2.54 15.72
C ASP A 65 -1.53 3.13 15.22
N PRO A 66 -1.50 3.72 14.01
CA PRO A 66 -0.26 4.18 13.38
C PRO A 66 0.44 5.29 14.17
N ARG A 67 -0.25 5.97 15.07
CA ARG A 67 0.31 7.08 15.84
C ARG A 67 1.16 6.66 17.02
N LYS A 68 1.03 5.40 17.44
CA LYS A 68 1.75 4.86 18.59
C LYS A 68 3.23 4.71 18.23
N SER A 69 4.08 5.25 19.10
CA SER A 69 5.52 5.05 19.03
C SER A 69 5.89 3.58 19.27
N THR A 70 6.95 3.12 18.62
CA THR A 70 7.63 1.86 18.91
C THR A 70 8.50 1.92 20.17
N THR A 71 8.81 3.13 20.63
CA THR A 71 9.59 3.43 21.84
C THR A 71 8.69 4.05 22.90
N ALA A 72 8.78 3.60 24.15
CA ALA A 72 8.08 4.25 25.25
C ALA A 72 8.76 5.59 25.58
N THR A 73 7.99 6.59 25.95
CA THR A 73 8.56 7.81 26.51
C THR A 73 8.95 7.57 27.98
N THR A 74 10.10 8.07 28.41
CA THR A 74 10.52 7.97 29.82
C THR A 74 9.99 9.13 30.66
N GLN A 75 9.68 10.27 30.02
CA GLN A 75 9.21 11.48 30.68
C GLN A 75 8.04 12.14 29.95
N THR A 76 7.08 12.61 30.73
CA THR A 76 5.96 13.41 30.24
C THR A 76 6.13 14.88 30.62
N MET A 77 5.40 15.79 29.95
CA MET A 77 5.49 17.20 30.32
C MET A 77 4.94 17.44 31.72
N SER A 78 5.70 18.19 32.53
CA SER A 78 5.26 18.61 33.85
C SER A 78 4.06 19.57 33.78
N PRO A 79 3.01 19.36 34.58
CA PRO A 79 1.87 20.27 34.66
C PRO A 79 2.25 21.62 35.27
N TYR A 80 3.40 21.71 35.94
CA TYR A 80 3.94 22.91 36.59
C TYR A 80 4.84 23.75 35.67
N SER A 81 4.93 23.41 34.38
CA SER A 81 5.63 24.27 33.41
C SER A 81 4.96 25.64 33.36
N ALA A 82 5.65 26.67 33.87
CA ALA A 82 5.16 28.06 33.92
C ALA A 82 4.77 28.62 32.54
N PHE A 83 5.32 28.03 31.48
CA PHE A 83 5.11 28.46 30.11
C PHE A 83 3.94 27.75 29.43
N MET A 84 3.41 26.65 29.99
CA MET A 84 2.31 25.90 29.38
C MET A 84 0.95 26.51 29.76
N MET A 85 0.07 26.71 28.78
CA MET A 85 -1.21 27.38 28.98
C MET A 85 -2.39 26.52 28.56
N GLY A 86 -3.54 26.69 29.22
CA GLY A 86 -4.83 26.14 28.79
C GLY A 86 -4.93 24.60 28.76
N GLU A 87 -5.50 24.06 27.69
CA GLU A 87 -5.72 22.61 27.50
C GLU A 87 -4.44 21.77 27.56
N PRO A 88 -3.31 22.13 26.90
CA PRO A 88 -2.04 21.42 27.05
C PRO A 88 -1.64 21.20 28.50
N LYS A 89 -1.81 22.21 29.37
CA LYS A 89 -1.49 22.14 30.80
C LYS A 89 -2.35 21.10 31.52
N ARG A 90 -3.64 21.04 31.20
CA ARG A 90 -4.59 20.08 31.80
C ARG A 90 -4.23 18.62 31.47
N TYR A 91 -3.62 18.38 30.32
CA TYR A 91 -3.30 17.04 29.82
C TYR A 91 -1.80 16.85 29.63
N SER A 92 -0.98 17.48 30.47
CA SER A 92 0.48 17.47 30.32
C SER A 92 1.07 16.04 30.40
N ASN A 93 0.42 15.15 31.18
CA ASN A 93 0.75 13.73 31.28
C ASN A 93 0.51 12.93 29.98
N LYS A 94 -0.20 13.50 29.00
CA LYS A 94 -0.38 12.91 27.67
C LYS A 94 0.61 13.48 26.65
N LEU A 95 1.44 14.44 27.03
CA LEU A 95 2.41 15.10 26.15
C LEU A 95 3.81 14.56 26.42
N ALA A 96 4.55 14.28 25.35
CA ALA A 96 5.96 13.91 25.47
C ALA A 96 6.80 15.10 25.88
N TYR A 97 7.85 14.85 26.67
CA TYR A 97 8.69 15.92 27.15
C TYR A 97 9.52 16.55 26.02
N ALA A 98 9.19 17.78 25.63
CA ALA A 98 9.77 18.45 24.45
C ALA A 98 11.26 18.82 24.56
N GLN A 99 11.87 18.73 25.75
CA GLN A 99 13.27 19.07 25.98
C GLN A 99 14.20 17.85 26.08
N ASP A 100 13.63 16.65 25.97
CA ASP A 100 14.36 15.38 25.98
C ASP A 100 13.67 14.40 25.02
N GLU A 101 13.91 13.09 25.17
CA GLU A 101 13.19 12.01 24.48
C GLU A 101 13.52 11.92 22.98
N GLN A 102 14.77 12.21 22.58
CA GLN A 102 15.18 12.20 21.17
C GLN A 102 14.78 10.90 20.44
N ALA A 103 15.03 9.73 21.06
CA ALA A 103 14.67 8.44 20.48
C ALA A 103 13.15 8.30 20.21
N TRP A 104 12.33 8.86 21.11
CA TRP A 104 10.88 8.87 20.93
C TRP A 104 10.45 9.85 19.83
N TRP A 105 11.04 11.04 19.76
CA TRP A 105 10.74 11.99 18.68
C TRP A 105 11.11 11.44 17.30
N ASP A 106 12.23 10.71 17.23
CA ASP A 106 12.70 10.07 16.01
C ASP A 106 11.82 8.88 15.60
N SER A 107 11.34 8.08 16.56
CA SER A 107 10.50 6.90 16.28
C SER A 107 9.12 7.28 15.72
N ILE A 108 8.56 8.43 16.13
CA ILE A 108 7.24 8.87 15.67
C ILE A 108 7.27 9.68 14.37
N TYR A 109 8.45 10.13 13.95
CA TYR A 109 8.59 11.14 12.90
C TYR A 109 7.96 10.69 11.58
N GLU A 110 8.42 9.57 11.03
CA GLU A 110 8.02 9.14 9.68
C GLU A 110 6.50 8.97 9.59
N ILE A 111 5.92 8.30 10.59
CA ILE A 111 4.49 8.00 10.56
C ILE A 111 3.62 9.24 10.82
N ARG A 112 3.99 10.13 11.75
CA ARG A 112 3.20 11.34 12.00
C ARG A 112 3.30 12.33 10.86
N ILE A 113 4.46 12.44 10.21
CA ILE A 113 4.63 13.24 9.00
C ILE A 113 3.82 12.65 7.83
N TYR A 114 3.80 11.32 7.69
CA TYR A 114 2.93 10.66 6.72
C TYR A 114 1.46 11.01 6.97
N ILE A 115 0.97 10.86 8.21
CA ILE A 115 -0.41 11.21 8.60
C ILE A 115 -0.72 12.68 8.29
N MET A 116 0.15 13.61 8.72
CA MET A 116 -0.02 15.04 8.47
C MET A 116 -0.09 15.38 6.97
N LYS A 117 0.74 14.75 6.14
CA LYS A 117 0.75 14.99 4.70
C LYS A 117 -0.49 14.43 4.00
N ASN A 118 -1.01 13.31 4.51
CA ASN A 118 -2.05 12.53 3.85
C ASN A 118 -3.46 12.73 4.39
N GLN A 119 -3.64 13.34 5.55
CA GLN A 119 -4.98 13.63 6.11
C GLN A 119 -5.28 15.12 6.09
N ASP A 120 -6.56 15.48 6.22
CA ASP A 120 -7.04 16.85 6.26
C ASP A 120 -6.74 17.53 7.62
N ILE A 121 -5.45 17.63 7.94
CA ILE A 121 -4.93 18.27 9.15
C ILE A 121 -4.35 19.62 8.78
N ALA A 122 -4.79 20.67 9.47
CA ALA A 122 -4.36 22.04 9.23
C ALA A 122 -2.89 22.25 9.64
N ALA A 123 -1.95 22.01 8.72
CA ALA A 123 -0.53 22.20 8.97
C ALA A 123 0.01 23.59 8.58
N LYS A 124 -0.81 24.45 7.94
CA LYS A 124 -0.52 25.85 7.55
C LYS A 124 0.98 26.22 7.46
N LYS A 125 1.65 25.78 6.39
CA LYS A 125 3.05 26.06 6.04
C LYS A 125 4.12 25.55 7.02
N VAL A 126 3.77 24.85 8.09
CA VAL A 126 4.74 24.23 9.00
C VAL A 126 5.53 23.18 8.23
N ARG A 127 6.86 23.26 8.30
CA ARG A 127 7.78 22.29 7.70
C ARG A 127 8.54 21.61 8.82
N PHE A 128 8.42 20.30 8.92
CA PHE A 128 9.16 19.53 9.90
C PHE A 128 10.45 18.95 9.31
N LYS A 129 11.51 18.94 10.11
CA LYS A 129 12.73 18.17 9.89
C LYS A 129 12.76 17.00 10.86
N LYS A 130 13.36 15.89 10.41
CA LYS A 130 13.66 14.73 11.26
C LYS A 130 14.68 15.11 12.33
N GLY A 131 14.71 14.37 13.43
CA GLY A 131 15.61 14.64 14.53
C GLY A 131 14.96 15.45 15.64
N PHE A 132 15.79 15.77 16.62
CA PHE A 132 15.45 16.52 17.81
C PHE A 132 16.38 17.75 17.94
N SER A 133 15.88 18.86 18.48
CA SER A 133 16.72 20.02 18.78
C SER A 133 16.32 20.72 20.08
N LYS A 134 17.30 21.05 20.92
CA LYS A 134 17.10 21.84 22.15
C LYS A 134 17.01 23.35 21.86
N GLU A 135 17.36 23.77 20.65
CA GLU A 135 17.39 25.19 20.30
C GLU A 135 15.99 25.81 20.34
N PRO A 136 15.84 27.01 20.91
CA PRO A 136 14.56 27.70 20.90
C PRO A 136 14.23 28.22 19.49
N ILE A 137 12.95 28.18 19.13
CA ILE A 137 12.44 28.81 17.91
C ILE A 137 11.61 30.05 18.25
N ARG A 138 11.66 31.06 17.39
CA ARG A 138 10.82 32.26 17.48
C ARG A 138 9.63 32.25 16.52
N SER A 139 9.66 31.40 15.50
CA SER A 139 8.68 31.37 14.40
C SER A 139 8.57 29.97 13.78
N LEU A 140 7.39 29.66 13.23
CA LEU A 140 7.08 28.45 12.46
C LEU A 140 7.34 28.61 10.94
N SER A 141 7.91 29.74 10.51
CA SER A 141 8.16 30.07 9.09
C SER A 141 9.30 29.27 8.46
N LYS A 142 10.19 28.72 9.29
CA LYS A 142 11.32 27.89 8.85
C LYS A 142 11.03 26.42 9.13
N ALA A 143 11.84 25.55 8.54
CA ALA A 143 11.78 24.14 8.83
C ALA A 143 12.34 23.85 10.23
N ILE A 144 11.54 23.22 11.09
CA ILE A 144 11.76 23.02 12.53
C ILE A 144 11.63 21.56 12.94
N HIS A 145 12.15 21.20 14.11
CA HIS A 145 11.95 19.87 14.70
C HIS A 145 10.57 19.77 15.38
N ILE A 146 10.03 18.55 15.47
CA ILE A 146 8.70 18.31 16.07
C ILE A 146 8.67 18.81 17.52
N ASN A 147 9.71 18.51 18.30
CA ASN A 147 9.79 18.92 19.70
C ASN A 147 9.81 20.47 19.87
N GLN A 148 10.46 21.20 18.96
CA GLN A 148 10.47 22.67 18.95
C GLN A 148 9.07 23.23 18.68
N PHE A 149 8.33 22.64 17.74
CA PHE A 149 6.93 22.98 17.49
C PHE A 149 6.08 22.75 18.73
N CYS A 150 6.22 21.60 19.39
CA CYS A 150 5.47 21.27 20.60
C CYS A 150 5.74 22.27 21.73
N LYS A 151 7.00 22.66 21.94
CA LYS A 151 7.38 23.68 22.94
C LYS A 151 6.79 25.06 22.60
N TYR A 152 6.93 25.49 21.34
CA TYR A 152 6.46 26.81 20.90
C TYR A 152 4.93 26.93 20.96
N VAL A 153 4.21 25.92 20.45
CA VAL A 153 2.75 25.93 20.37
C VAL A 153 2.10 25.76 21.75
N SER A 154 2.64 24.89 22.61
CA SER A 154 2.11 24.71 23.99
C SER A 154 2.24 25.98 24.85
N SER A 155 3.16 26.88 24.48
CA SER A 155 3.41 28.12 25.22
C SER A 155 2.71 29.35 24.61
N ASN A 156 1.95 29.19 23.52
CA ASN A 156 1.29 30.30 22.84
C ASN A 156 -0.17 29.95 22.53
N ALA A 157 -1.11 30.53 23.29
CA ALA A 157 -2.53 30.24 23.18
C ALA A 157 -3.13 30.52 21.79
N SER A 158 -2.64 31.54 21.09
CA SER A 158 -3.10 31.83 19.72
C SER A 158 -2.65 30.75 18.75
N LYS A 159 -1.38 30.32 18.86
CA LYS A 159 -0.83 29.27 18.00
C LYS A 159 -1.40 27.90 18.34
N TYR A 160 -1.66 27.62 19.61
CA TYR A 160 -2.37 26.41 20.02
C TYR A 160 -3.75 26.30 19.36
N ARG A 161 -4.57 27.36 19.44
CA ARG A 161 -5.89 27.38 18.76
C ARG A 161 -5.78 27.18 17.26
N GLU A 162 -4.77 27.79 16.64
CA GLU A 162 -4.54 27.68 15.19
C GLU A 162 -4.11 26.27 14.75
N TYR A 163 -3.32 25.57 15.56
CA TYR A 163 -2.68 24.30 15.22
C TYR A 163 -3.14 23.14 16.10
N LYS A 164 -4.33 23.21 16.71
CA LYS A 164 -4.78 22.25 17.74
C LYS A 164 -4.70 20.79 17.28
N ASP A 165 -5.24 20.48 16.11
CA ASP A 165 -5.23 19.11 15.56
C ASP A 165 -3.80 18.62 15.28
N LEU A 166 -2.97 19.49 14.68
CA LEU A 166 -1.57 19.18 14.42
C LEU A 166 -0.77 19.01 15.71
N PHE A 167 -1.04 19.83 16.72
CA PHE A 167 -0.42 19.77 18.03
C PHE A 167 -0.68 18.42 18.69
N TRP A 168 -1.93 17.96 18.72
CA TRP A 168 -2.25 16.66 19.31
C TRP A 168 -1.66 15.51 18.51
N LEU A 169 -1.70 15.54 17.17
CA LEU A 169 -1.02 14.53 16.36
C LEU A 169 0.48 14.46 16.67
N MET A 170 1.15 15.60 16.76
CA MET A 170 2.60 15.69 16.83
C MET A 170 3.16 15.55 18.25
N CYS A 171 2.46 16.05 19.26
CA CYS A 171 3.02 16.28 20.59
C CYS A 171 2.51 15.32 21.67
N SER A 172 1.37 14.66 21.47
CA SER A 172 0.92 13.67 22.44
C SER A 172 1.59 12.32 22.25
N ILE A 173 1.64 11.55 23.33
CA ILE A 173 2.29 10.24 23.36
C ILE A 173 1.61 9.28 22.37
N ASP A 174 0.29 9.35 22.27
CA ASP A 174 -0.55 8.48 21.44
C ASP A 174 -1.06 9.14 20.15
N GLY A 175 -0.72 10.41 19.91
CA GLY A 175 -1.18 11.21 18.77
C GLY A 175 -2.69 11.51 18.80
N LYS A 176 -3.33 11.44 19.97
CA LYS A 176 -4.77 11.68 20.17
C LYS A 176 -5.03 13.02 20.86
N ASP A 177 -6.10 13.70 20.45
CA ASP A 177 -6.68 14.79 21.24
C ASP A 177 -7.50 14.17 22.39
N PRO A 178 -7.20 14.48 23.66
CA PRO A 178 -7.92 13.96 24.81
C PRO A 178 -9.40 14.35 24.88
N ASN A 179 -9.81 15.37 24.15
CA ASN A 179 -11.18 15.87 24.08
C ASN A 179 -11.95 15.35 22.86
N GLU A 180 -11.32 14.57 21.97
CA GLU A 180 -11.97 14.03 20.79
C GLU A 180 -13.01 12.98 21.18
N LYS A 181 -14.29 13.36 21.08
CA LYS A 181 -15.43 12.46 21.29
C LYS A 181 -15.75 11.74 19.98
N GLY A 182 -15.08 10.61 19.77
CA GLY A 182 -15.36 9.72 18.64
C GLY A 182 -14.17 8.83 18.34
N SER A 183 -14.37 7.51 18.34
CA SER A 183 -13.31 6.60 17.91
C SER A 183 -13.32 6.50 16.38
N ASN A 184 -12.14 6.65 15.78
CA ASN A 184 -11.73 5.93 14.56
C ASN A 184 -12.18 6.40 13.16
N GLY A 185 -12.91 7.51 12.99
CA GLY A 185 -13.35 7.96 11.65
C GLY A 185 -12.33 8.81 10.86
N LYS A 186 -11.54 9.64 11.55
CA LYS A 186 -10.70 10.66 10.90
C LYS A 186 -9.29 10.19 10.54
N ILE A 187 -8.75 9.23 11.27
CA ILE A 187 -7.32 8.92 11.26
C ILE A 187 -7.09 7.53 10.70
N SER A 188 -5.93 7.36 10.05
CA SER A 188 -5.51 6.13 9.45
C SER A 188 -5.46 4.97 10.44
N LYS A 189 -5.65 3.76 9.92
CA LYS A 189 -5.47 2.50 10.64
C LYS A 189 -4.39 1.69 9.94
N MET A 190 -3.60 0.96 10.71
CA MET A 190 -2.64 0.01 10.15
C MET A 190 -3.08 -1.40 10.41
N GLU A 191 -2.65 -2.27 9.53
CA GLU A 191 -2.79 -3.70 9.68
C GLU A 191 -1.40 -4.32 9.79
N LYS A 192 -1.20 -5.10 10.86
CA LYS A 192 -0.01 -5.93 11.02
C LYS A 192 -0.40 -7.37 10.73
N ALA A 193 0.24 -7.95 9.72
CA ALA A 193 -0.05 -9.28 9.23
C ALA A 193 1.23 -10.07 9.03
N THR A 194 1.11 -11.40 9.05
CA THR A 194 2.22 -12.33 8.86
C THR A 194 2.18 -12.87 7.43
N PHE A 195 3.29 -12.74 6.73
CA PHE A 195 3.45 -13.13 5.33
C PHE A 195 4.49 -14.23 5.19
N PRO A 196 4.25 -15.24 4.34
CA PRO A 196 5.23 -16.31 4.11
C PRO A 196 6.45 -15.79 3.34
N THR A 197 7.61 -16.36 3.62
CA THR A 197 8.88 -16.12 2.92
C THR A 197 9.47 -17.45 2.44
N GLU A 198 10.74 -17.48 2.00
CA GLU A 198 11.40 -18.73 1.58
C GLU A 198 11.54 -19.69 2.77
N ASN A 199 11.63 -21.00 2.48
CA ASN A 199 11.88 -22.05 3.47
C ASN A 199 10.87 -22.09 4.63
N GLU A 200 9.58 -21.87 4.33
CA GLU A 200 8.47 -21.89 5.30
C GLU A 200 8.58 -20.86 6.44
N GLN A 201 9.49 -19.89 6.31
CA GLN A 201 9.60 -18.79 7.26
C GLN A 201 8.46 -17.78 7.07
N THR A 202 8.28 -16.92 8.06
CA THR A 202 7.29 -15.85 7.99
C THR A 202 7.85 -14.52 8.45
N GLN A 203 7.34 -13.44 7.88
CA GLN A 203 7.71 -12.07 8.19
C GLN A 203 6.45 -11.28 8.56
N SER A 204 6.50 -10.54 9.67
CA SER A 204 5.39 -9.68 10.07
C SER A 204 5.57 -8.29 9.52
N ILE A 205 4.66 -7.87 8.63
CA ILE A 205 4.73 -6.59 7.92
C ILE A 205 3.54 -5.74 8.33
N THR A 206 3.80 -4.46 8.57
CA THR A 206 2.75 -3.46 8.84
C THR A 206 2.45 -2.66 7.58
N TYR A 207 1.20 -2.64 7.15
CA TYR A 207 0.76 -1.95 5.94
C TYR A 207 -0.58 -1.24 6.15
N MET A 208 -1.04 -0.52 5.13
CA MET A 208 -2.33 0.17 5.11
C MET A 208 -2.97 -0.01 3.74
N THR A 209 -4.27 -0.23 3.69
CA THR A 209 -5.05 -0.12 2.46
C THR A 209 -5.35 1.35 2.11
N LEU A 210 -5.80 1.62 0.88
CA LEU A 210 -6.18 2.98 0.45
C LEU A 210 -7.27 3.58 1.36
N GLU A 211 -8.25 2.77 1.78
CA GLU A 211 -9.30 3.20 2.72
C GLU A 211 -8.74 3.49 4.11
N GLN A 212 -7.85 2.60 4.58
CA GLN A 212 -7.20 2.70 5.88
C GLN A 212 -6.23 3.88 5.96
N ALA A 213 -5.62 4.31 4.85
CA ALA A 213 -4.70 5.46 4.82
C ALA A 213 -5.40 6.82 5.05
N LYS A 214 -6.72 6.88 4.88
CA LYS A 214 -7.55 8.10 5.04
C LYS A 214 -6.98 9.31 4.29
N LYS A 215 -6.62 9.12 3.01
CA LYS A 215 -6.12 10.17 2.12
C LYS A 215 -7.02 11.43 2.13
N LYS A 216 -6.44 12.59 1.85
CA LYS A 216 -7.16 13.87 1.72
C LYS A 216 -8.27 13.76 0.69
N GLN A 217 -9.30 14.60 0.84
CA GLN A 217 -10.44 14.56 -0.08
C GLN A 217 -10.04 14.73 -1.56
N ALA A 218 -9.05 15.58 -1.85
CA ALA A 218 -8.53 15.78 -3.20
C ALA A 218 -7.83 14.54 -3.79
N ASP A 219 -7.25 13.68 -2.95
CA ASP A 219 -6.62 12.44 -3.39
C ASP A 219 -7.63 11.30 -3.46
N LYS A 220 -8.63 11.26 -2.56
CA LYS A 220 -9.73 10.28 -2.60
C LYS A 220 -10.46 10.29 -3.94
N SER A 221 -10.63 11.46 -4.57
CA SER A 221 -11.27 11.56 -5.88
C SER A 221 -10.51 10.87 -7.01
N LYS A 222 -9.24 10.50 -6.81
CA LYS A 222 -8.44 9.75 -7.78
C LYS A 222 -8.75 8.24 -7.77
N PHE A 223 -9.30 7.72 -6.68
CA PHE A 223 -9.51 6.27 -6.48
C PHE A 223 -10.96 5.80 -6.74
N LYS A 224 -11.75 6.54 -7.52
CA LYS A 224 -13.21 6.36 -7.61
C LYS A 224 -13.67 4.98 -8.07
N ASN A 225 -12.86 4.29 -8.88
CA ASN A 225 -13.26 3.04 -9.54
C ASN A 225 -12.62 1.79 -8.91
N ILE A 226 -12.15 1.89 -7.66
CA ILE A 226 -11.32 0.86 -7.03
C ILE A 226 -11.87 0.48 -5.65
N GLN A 227 -11.77 -0.81 -5.33
CA GLN A 227 -12.11 -1.35 -4.01
C GLN A 227 -11.04 -0.95 -2.99
N THR A 228 -11.11 0.29 -2.48
CA THR A 228 -10.06 0.89 -1.64
C THR A 228 -9.73 0.12 -0.36
N ASN A 229 -10.61 -0.79 0.07
CA ASN A 229 -10.39 -1.66 1.22
C ASN A 229 -9.45 -2.85 0.92
N LYS A 230 -9.18 -3.18 -0.34
CA LYS A 230 -8.31 -4.30 -0.74
C LYS A 230 -6.87 -3.89 -1.07
N TYR A 231 -6.74 -2.75 -1.72
CA TYR A 231 -5.47 -2.31 -2.31
C TYR A 231 -4.58 -1.60 -1.30
N VAL A 232 -3.30 -1.99 -1.27
CA VAL A 232 -2.30 -1.41 -0.38
C VAL A 232 -1.88 -0.04 -0.89
N VAL A 233 -1.72 0.92 0.03
CA VAL A 233 -1.36 2.29 -0.30
C VAL A 233 0.08 2.35 -0.86
N TYR A 234 0.25 3.07 -1.97
CA TYR A 234 1.48 3.06 -2.77
C TYR A 234 2.65 3.86 -2.21
N ASP A 235 2.39 4.74 -1.25
CA ASP A 235 3.38 5.67 -0.67
C ASP A 235 3.62 5.36 0.82
N TYR A 236 3.39 4.11 1.22
CA TYR A 236 3.71 3.60 2.55
C TYR A 236 4.14 2.12 2.50
N SER A 237 4.92 1.72 3.51
CA SER A 237 5.40 0.34 3.73
C SER A 237 6.26 -0.19 2.57
N GLU A 238 7.46 0.37 2.41
CA GLU A 238 8.49 -0.14 1.49
C GLU A 238 8.71 -1.65 1.67
N GLU A 239 8.66 -2.14 2.91
CA GLU A 239 8.77 -3.56 3.25
C GLU A 239 7.69 -4.41 2.57
N TRP A 240 6.43 -3.96 2.57
CA TRP A 240 5.34 -4.68 1.92
C TRP A 240 5.53 -4.73 0.40
N TRP A 241 5.92 -3.62 -0.21
CA TRP A 241 6.14 -3.53 -1.65
C TRP A 241 7.31 -4.41 -2.11
N LYS A 242 8.41 -4.43 -1.35
CA LYS A 242 9.54 -5.35 -1.58
C LYS A 242 9.13 -6.81 -1.42
N TRP A 243 8.31 -7.12 -0.41
CA TRP A 243 7.78 -8.47 -0.22
C TRP A 243 6.88 -8.90 -1.38
N SER A 244 5.89 -8.08 -1.78
CA SER A 244 4.98 -8.39 -2.89
C SER A 244 5.75 -8.61 -4.19
N TYR A 245 6.74 -7.76 -4.46
CA TYR A 245 7.62 -7.91 -5.62
C TYR A 245 8.36 -9.24 -5.61
N LYS A 246 9.09 -9.55 -4.54
CA LYS A 246 9.91 -10.77 -4.45
C LYS A 246 9.07 -12.05 -4.48
N TYR A 247 7.97 -12.08 -3.73
CA TYR A 247 7.23 -13.30 -3.45
C TYR A 247 6.00 -13.54 -4.32
N ARG A 248 5.51 -12.52 -5.02
CA ARG A 248 4.40 -12.66 -5.98
C ARG A 248 4.88 -12.35 -7.39
N PHE A 249 5.34 -11.12 -7.63
CA PHE A 249 5.64 -10.65 -8.98
C PHE A 249 6.79 -11.43 -9.63
N GLN A 250 7.95 -11.55 -8.99
CA GLN A 250 9.11 -12.23 -9.56
C GLN A 250 8.87 -13.73 -9.79
N LYS A 251 8.06 -14.38 -8.94
CA LYS A 251 7.68 -15.78 -9.13
C LYS A 251 6.82 -15.96 -10.37
N ASP A 252 5.77 -15.15 -10.49
CA ASP A 252 4.89 -15.18 -11.67
C ASP A 252 5.65 -14.80 -12.95
N GLN A 253 6.62 -13.88 -12.88
CA GLN A 253 7.48 -13.50 -14.00
C GLN A 253 8.46 -14.62 -14.41
N ALA A 254 9.04 -15.35 -13.44
CA ALA A 254 9.93 -16.47 -13.73
C ALA A 254 9.18 -17.65 -14.37
N ASP A 255 7.89 -17.81 -14.05
CA ASP A 255 7.00 -18.83 -14.60
C ASP A 255 6.33 -18.40 -15.92
N GLU A 256 6.73 -17.26 -16.51
CA GLU A 256 6.16 -16.65 -17.72
C GLU A 256 6.42 -17.51 -18.98
N SER A 257 5.73 -18.64 -19.06
CA SER A 257 5.73 -19.59 -20.16
C SER A 257 4.51 -19.34 -21.06
N SER A 258 4.41 -18.16 -21.68
CA SER A 258 3.32 -17.70 -22.58
C SER A 258 1.87 -17.71 -22.04
N ALA A 259 1.57 -18.41 -20.94
CA ALA A 259 0.24 -18.58 -20.37
C ALA A 259 -0.11 -17.54 -19.29
N TYR A 260 0.77 -16.57 -19.02
CA TYR A 260 0.53 -15.47 -18.08
C TYR A 260 1.28 -14.20 -18.53
N PRO A 261 1.03 -13.65 -19.73
CA PRO A 261 1.71 -12.42 -20.13
C PRO A 261 1.34 -11.31 -19.14
N LEU A 262 2.34 -10.65 -18.55
CA LEU A 262 2.12 -9.46 -17.75
C LEU A 262 1.49 -8.37 -18.64
N SER A 263 0.64 -7.52 -18.08
CA SER A 263 0.19 -6.30 -18.76
C SER A 263 1.38 -5.38 -19.07
N GLU A 264 1.25 -4.55 -20.11
CA GLU A 264 2.32 -3.65 -20.56
C GLU A 264 2.85 -2.71 -19.46
N GLN A 265 1.99 -2.38 -18.50
CA GLN A 265 2.36 -1.58 -17.35
C GLN A 265 3.26 -2.35 -16.37
N PHE A 266 2.95 -3.62 -16.11
CA PHE A 266 3.67 -4.46 -15.14
C PHE A 266 4.93 -5.10 -15.73
N LYS A 267 5.03 -5.28 -17.05
CA LYS A 267 6.26 -5.71 -17.73
C LYS A 267 7.47 -4.82 -17.46
N LYS A 268 7.24 -3.55 -17.15
CA LYS A 268 8.30 -2.55 -16.94
C LYS A 268 8.85 -2.55 -15.51
N VAL A 269 8.22 -3.29 -14.59
CA VAL A 269 8.61 -3.32 -13.18
C VAL A 269 9.92 -4.08 -13.01
N GLN A 270 10.88 -3.44 -12.36
CA GLN A 270 12.23 -3.96 -12.08
C GLN A 270 12.50 -4.10 -10.59
N GLU A 271 11.75 -3.39 -9.74
CA GLU A 271 11.88 -3.48 -8.27
C GLU A 271 10.55 -3.25 -7.55
N GLY A 272 10.51 -3.58 -6.26
CA GLY A 272 9.29 -3.43 -5.46
C GLY A 272 8.97 -1.99 -5.07
N TRP A 273 9.99 -1.20 -4.70
CA TRP A 273 9.80 0.14 -4.18
C TRP A 273 10.88 1.09 -4.67
N ASP A 274 10.47 2.12 -5.39
CA ASP A 274 11.26 3.33 -5.56
C ASP A 274 10.30 4.51 -5.76
N ASP A 275 10.45 5.54 -4.94
CA ASP A 275 9.66 6.76 -5.02
C ASP A 275 10.12 7.74 -6.12
N LYS A 276 11.32 7.54 -6.68
CA LYS A 276 11.91 8.40 -7.72
C LYS A 276 11.69 7.85 -9.12
N LEU A 277 11.54 6.53 -9.25
CA LEU A 277 11.21 5.92 -10.54
C LEU A 277 9.74 6.11 -10.88
N GLN A 278 9.42 6.10 -12.18
CA GLN A 278 8.05 6.05 -12.67
C GLN A 278 7.55 4.60 -12.62
N ASN A 279 7.19 4.01 -13.74
CA ASN A 279 6.52 2.70 -13.77
C ASN A 279 7.49 1.51 -13.67
N GLN A 280 8.71 1.77 -13.22
CA GLN A 280 9.75 0.76 -13.02
C GLN A 280 9.72 0.15 -11.62
N SER A 281 9.00 0.77 -10.67
CA SER A 281 8.76 0.22 -9.34
C SER A 281 7.31 -0.24 -9.19
N LEU A 282 7.11 -1.35 -8.47
CA LEU A 282 5.79 -1.97 -8.29
C LEU A 282 4.81 -1.01 -7.61
N ASN A 283 5.26 -0.29 -6.58
CA ASN A 283 4.42 0.69 -5.89
C ASN A 283 3.91 1.80 -6.82
N ARG A 284 4.72 2.22 -7.81
CA ARG A 284 4.34 3.23 -8.80
C ARG A 284 3.45 2.68 -9.91
N ALA A 285 3.72 1.47 -10.39
CA ALA A 285 2.81 0.78 -11.32
C ALA A 285 1.40 0.64 -10.71
N CYS A 286 1.34 0.26 -9.43
CA CYS A 286 0.08 0.19 -8.68
C CYS A 286 -0.54 1.58 -8.44
N LYS A 287 0.25 2.62 -8.13
CA LYS A 287 -0.25 4.01 -8.06
C LYS A 287 -0.94 4.41 -9.36
N ASP A 288 -0.28 4.16 -10.49
CA ASP A 288 -0.79 4.49 -11.81
C ASP A 288 -2.12 3.76 -12.07
N PHE A 289 -2.18 2.46 -11.74
CA PHE A 289 -3.42 1.71 -11.79
C PHE A 289 -4.50 2.32 -10.88
N TYR A 290 -4.12 2.81 -9.71
CA TYR A 290 -5.06 3.37 -8.75
C TYR A 290 -5.70 4.68 -9.20
N GLU A 291 -4.92 5.53 -9.84
CA GLU A 291 -5.29 6.91 -10.16
C GLU A 291 -5.85 7.06 -11.59
N LYS A 292 -5.73 6.03 -12.43
CA LYS A 292 -6.23 6.00 -13.82
C LYS A 292 -7.52 5.18 -13.94
N ASP A 293 -8.38 5.56 -14.88
CA ASP A 293 -9.55 4.76 -15.24
C ASP A 293 -9.11 3.57 -16.11
N ASN A 294 -8.76 2.46 -15.46
CA ASN A 294 -8.28 1.28 -16.17
C ASN A 294 -9.40 0.34 -16.56
N LYS A 295 -9.53 0.13 -17.88
CA LYS A 295 -10.50 -0.80 -18.47
C LYS A 295 -9.88 -2.14 -18.83
N ASP A 296 -8.56 -2.21 -18.93
CA ASP A 296 -7.83 -3.42 -19.28
C ASP A 296 -7.99 -4.49 -18.19
N GLN A 297 -8.44 -5.68 -18.61
CA GLN A 297 -8.72 -6.78 -17.68
C GLN A 297 -7.43 -7.44 -17.17
N ASN A 298 -6.38 -7.52 -18.00
CA ASN A 298 -5.11 -8.10 -17.60
C ASN A 298 -4.43 -7.23 -16.53
N GLU A 299 -4.50 -5.91 -16.70
CA GLU A 299 -3.96 -4.96 -15.73
C GLU A 299 -4.73 -5.00 -14.40
N LYS A 300 -6.06 -5.19 -14.44
CA LYS A 300 -6.86 -5.40 -13.21
C LYS A 300 -6.45 -6.66 -12.47
N GLU A 301 -6.19 -7.75 -13.20
CA GLU A 301 -5.74 -9.02 -12.62
C GLU A 301 -4.34 -8.91 -12.02
N ASP A 302 -3.41 -8.27 -12.73
CA ASP A 302 -2.06 -8.02 -12.22
C ASP A 302 -2.12 -7.14 -10.97
N ALA A 303 -2.94 -6.08 -10.99
CA ALA A 303 -3.11 -5.23 -9.84
C ALA A 303 -3.75 -5.96 -8.66
N ALA A 304 -4.76 -6.80 -8.89
CA ALA A 304 -5.35 -7.62 -7.83
C ALA A 304 -4.30 -8.55 -7.20
N ARG A 305 -3.39 -9.12 -7.98
CA ARG A 305 -2.35 -10.01 -7.43
C ARG A 305 -1.24 -9.26 -6.69
N TYR A 306 -0.73 -8.19 -7.26
CA TYR A 306 0.51 -7.57 -6.79
C TYR A 306 0.30 -6.33 -5.92
N CYS A 307 -0.87 -5.68 -6.06
CA CYS A 307 -1.19 -4.44 -5.36
C CYS A 307 -2.20 -4.63 -4.21
N SER A 308 -2.93 -5.76 -4.16
CA SER A 308 -3.86 -6.05 -3.08
C SER A 308 -3.20 -6.77 -1.91
N ALA A 309 -3.75 -6.59 -0.70
CA ALA A 309 -3.24 -7.23 0.51
C ALA A 309 -3.33 -8.77 0.45
N ASP A 310 -4.45 -9.30 -0.04
CA ASP A 310 -4.75 -10.73 -0.13
C ASP A 310 -4.18 -11.41 -1.38
N GLY A 311 -3.81 -10.62 -2.40
CA GLY A 311 -3.37 -11.09 -3.71
C GLY A 311 -4.52 -11.58 -4.60
N LYS A 312 -5.76 -11.11 -4.36
CA LYS A 312 -6.98 -11.50 -5.08
C LYS A 312 -7.99 -10.35 -5.26
#